data_AF-A0A1Z3NC15-F1
#
_entry.id   AF-A0A1Z3NC15-F1
#
_cell.length_a   1.000
_cell.length_b   1.000
_cell.length_c   1.000
_cell.angle_alpha   90.00
_cell.angle_beta   90.00
_cell.angle_gamma   90.00
#
_symmetry.space_group_name_H-M   'P 1'
#
loop_
_entity.id
_entity.type
_entity.pdbx_description
1 polymer ?
#
loop_
_entity_poly.entity_id
_entity_poly.type
_entity_poly.pdbx_seq_one_letter_code
_entity_poly.pdbx_strand_id
1 'polypeptide(L)'
;MSKKSALILSLVAAVLLIFTFCHFYGGSPDETADETLAVQETTGVPAESVAPPVKAEPPPVDVSAAPPSAGFLPTEMEDPGKFAAYQQKLKEMAVCLNMQMNTLDPNVEINFDTFNQVINPDLGDIVTQTEEWTATDIRTKGGELRRIYIENAPSIEAGSSRTLKYEAFSADGTAKALPLSKEQMSNPSDALVASLEADGEVVSRSISRRIYYQNGDDLLLVEKNGRIFSFELTHDGATFRCSGADKASSFQCQCRNNP
;
A
#
# COMPACT_ATOMS: atom_id res chain seq x y z
N MET A 1 70.40 12.74 -11.15
CA MET A 1 69.23 13.47 -10.62
C MET A 1 69.69 14.77 -9.98
N SER A 2 69.07 15.89 -10.33
CA SER A 2 69.37 17.20 -9.72
C SER A 2 68.90 17.23 -8.27
N LYS A 3 69.64 17.87 -7.36
CA LYS A 3 69.27 18.02 -5.94
C LYS A 3 67.85 18.58 -5.75
N LYS A 4 67.36 19.36 -6.72
CA LYS A 4 66.00 19.90 -6.74
C LYS A 4 64.94 18.82 -7.00
N SER A 5 65.22 17.84 -7.86
CA SER A 5 64.30 16.75 -8.17
C SER A 5 64.14 15.76 -7.01
N ALA A 6 65.21 15.53 -6.24
CA ALA A 6 65.15 14.68 -5.04
C ALA A 6 64.32 15.32 -3.91
N LEU A 7 64.38 16.64 -3.78
CA LEU A 7 63.67 17.39 -2.73
C LEU A 7 62.15 17.43 -3.01
N ILE A 8 61.76 17.60 -4.29
CA ILE A 8 60.35 17.57 -4.69
C ILE A 8 59.75 16.17 -4.49
N LEU A 9 60.48 15.10 -4.86
CA LEU A 9 59.98 13.73 -4.68
C LEU A 9 59.79 13.38 -3.20
N SER A 10 60.71 13.81 -2.32
CA SER A 10 60.61 13.61 -0.88
C SER A 10 59.39 14.32 -0.28
N LEU A 11 59.11 15.54 -0.73
CA LEU A 11 57.99 16.34 -0.22
C LEU A 11 56.65 15.76 -0.67
N VAL A 12 56.55 15.28 -1.91
CA VAL A 12 55.34 14.59 -2.42
C VAL A 12 55.11 13.27 -1.67
N ALA A 13 56.16 12.49 -1.40
CA ALA A 13 56.04 11.26 -0.63
C ALA A 13 55.60 11.49 0.82
N ALA A 14 56.11 12.54 1.47
CA ALA A 14 55.71 12.91 2.83
C ALA A 14 54.24 13.33 2.91
N VAL A 15 53.74 14.11 1.94
CA VAL A 15 52.33 14.52 1.89
C VAL A 15 51.41 13.31 1.67
N LEU A 16 51.78 12.37 0.80
CA LEU A 16 51.00 11.16 0.56
C LEU A 16 50.95 10.25 1.80
N LEU A 17 52.05 10.14 2.55
CA LEU A 17 52.10 9.37 3.81
C LEU A 17 51.23 10.00 4.92
N ILE A 18 51.21 11.34 5.02
CA ILE A 18 50.34 12.02 5.99
C ILE A 18 48.87 11.82 5.61
N PHE A 19 48.52 11.92 4.33
CA PHE A 19 47.15 11.73 3.88
C PHE A 19 46.65 10.30 4.13
N THR A 20 47.49 9.29 3.88
CA THR A 20 47.15 7.88 4.19
C THR A 20 47.07 7.63 5.69
N PHE A 21 47.94 8.22 6.50
CA PHE A 21 47.88 8.10 7.96
C PHE A 21 46.60 8.72 8.53
N CYS A 22 46.21 9.92 8.10
CA CYS A 22 44.97 10.56 8.56
C CYS A 22 43.71 9.80 8.13
N HIS A 23 43.70 9.17 6.94
CA HIS A 23 42.54 8.43 6.46
C HIS A 23 42.38 7.04 7.12
N PHE A 24 43.48 6.39 7.50
CA PHE A 24 43.44 5.04 8.09
C PHE A 24 43.48 5.02 9.63
N TYR A 25 44.04 6.05 10.29
CA TYR A 25 44.20 6.09 11.74
C TYR A 25 43.32 7.14 12.44
N GLY A 26 42.42 7.82 11.72
CA GLY A 26 41.42 8.72 12.29
C GLY A 26 40.21 8.04 12.95
N GLY A 27 40.15 6.70 12.91
CA GLY A 27 39.18 5.92 13.68
C GLY A 27 39.79 5.50 15.03
N SER A 28 39.44 6.20 16.11
CA SER A 28 39.79 5.77 17.46
C SER A 28 39.16 4.41 17.78
N PRO A 29 39.91 3.42 18.31
CA PRO A 29 39.36 2.21 18.89
C PRO A 29 39.05 2.37 20.39
N ASP A 30 37.98 1.68 20.80
CA ASP A 30 37.37 1.47 22.12
C ASP A 30 38.23 1.65 23.38
N GLU A 31 37.62 2.27 24.40
CA GLU A 31 37.96 2.03 25.80
C GLU A 31 36.71 1.53 26.54
N THR A 32 36.72 0.22 26.83
CA THR A 32 35.84 -0.41 27.81
C THR A 32 36.20 0.09 29.21
N ALA A 33 35.30 0.84 29.84
CA ALA A 33 35.33 1.12 31.27
C ALA A 33 34.04 0.59 31.92
N ASP A 34 34.21 -0.47 32.71
CA ASP A 34 33.25 -0.99 33.66
C ASP A 34 33.23 -0.02 34.85
N GLU A 35 32.19 0.81 34.98
CA GLU A 35 31.91 1.57 36.20
C GLU A 35 30.40 1.61 36.43
N THR A 36 29.96 0.75 37.36
CA THR A 36 28.73 0.91 38.13
C THR A 36 28.56 2.34 38.62
N LEU A 37 27.48 3.04 38.25
CA LEU A 37 26.73 3.95 39.14
C LEU A 37 25.46 4.51 38.47
N ALA A 38 24.39 4.45 39.25
CA ALA A 38 23.20 5.32 39.25
C ALA A 38 22.28 5.31 38.02
N VAL A 39 21.18 4.56 38.17
CA VAL A 39 19.88 4.88 37.57
C VAL A 39 19.55 6.34 37.90
N GLN A 40 19.75 7.24 36.94
CA GLN A 40 19.04 8.51 36.91
C GLN A 40 17.73 8.28 36.17
N GLU A 41 16.63 8.33 36.92
CA GLU A 41 15.29 8.55 36.39
C GLU A 41 15.29 9.84 35.57
N THR A 42 15.47 9.72 34.26
CA THR A 42 14.98 10.74 33.33
C THR A 42 13.59 10.30 32.91
N THR A 43 12.61 11.06 33.37
CA THR A 43 11.20 11.00 33.00
C THR A 43 11.07 11.33 31.51
N GLY A 44 11.35 10.34 30.67
CA GLY A 44 11.01 10.32 29.27
C GLY A 44 9.54 9.94 29.14
N VAL A 45 8.74 10.88 28.64
CA VAL A 45 7.36 10.67 28.19
C VAL A 45 7.27 9.32 27.45
N PRO A 46 6.30 8.44 27.76
CA PRO A 46 6.15 7.21 27.02
C PRO A 46 5.91 7.59 25.56
N ALA A 47 6.76 7.09 24.66
CA ALA A 47 6.45 7.12 23.24
C ALA A 47 5.09 6.44 23.08
N GLU A 48 4.07 7.24 22.78
CA GLU A 48 2.74 6.77 22.47
C GLU A 48 2.90 5.77 21.32
N SER A 49 2.52 4.52 21.58
CA SER A 49 2.50 3.46 20.58
C SER A 49 1.51 3.90 19.51
N VAL A 50 1.99 4.56 18.45
CA VAL A 50 1.22 4.83 17.24
C VAL A 50 0.68 3.46 16.79
N ALA A 51 -0.64 3.28 16.90
CA ALA A 51 -1.26 2.06 16.44
C ALA A 51 -0.86 1.84 14.97
N PRO A 52 -0.53 0.61 14.56
CA PRO A 52 -0.20 0.35 13.16
C PRO A 52 -1.36 0.84 12.29
N PRO A 53 -1.07 1.46 11.13
CA PRO A 53 -2.11 1.96 10.24
C PRO A 53 -3.12 0.85 9.93
N VAL A 54 -4.41 1.18 9.99
CA VAL A 54 -5.49 0.23 9.73
C VAL A 54 -5.35 -0.24 8.28
N LYS A 55 -4.99 -1.51 8.09
CA LYS A 55 -4.88 -2.14 6.78
C LYS A 55 -6.29 -2.48 6.27
N ALA A 56 -6.55 -2.22 4.99
CA ALA A 56 -7.85 -2.59 4.40
C ALA A 56 -7.98 -4.11 4.27
N GLU A 57 -9.16 -4.65 4.53
CA GLU A 57 -9.46 -6.05 4.26
C GLU A 57 -9.74 -6.27 2.77
N PRO A 58 -9.33 -7.41 2.20
CA PRO A 58 -9.64 -7.72 0.82
C PRO A 58 -11.15 -7.96 0.63
N PRO A 59 -11.73 -7.61 -0.53
CA PRO A 59 -13.14 -7.85 -0.81
C PRO A 59 -13.49 -9.34 -0.63
N PRO A 60 -14.72 -9.67 -0.22
CA PRO A 60 -15.17 -11.05 -0.18
C PRO A 60 -15.08 -11.69 -1.57
N VAL A 61 -14.72 -12.98 -1.61
CA VAL A 61 -14.74 -13.78 -2.83
C VAL A 61 -16.20 -13.96 -3.24
N ASP A 62 -16.54 -13.55 -4.46
CA ASP A 62 -17.88 -13.75 -5.00
C ASP A 62 -17.95 -15.15 -5.63
N VAL A 63 -18.47 -16.11 -4.87
CA VAL A 63 -18.51 -17.51 -5.29
C VAL A 63 -19.35 -17.74 -6.55
N SER A 64 -20.25 -16.82 -6.86
CA SER A 64 -21.15 -16.87 -8.01
C SER A 64 -20.70 -16.00 -9.18
N ALA A 65 -19.61 -15.25 -9.05
CA ALA A 65 -19.19 -14.32 -10.10
C ALA A 65 -18.80 -15.02 -11.39
N ALA A 66 -19.34 -14.54 -12.51
CA ALA A 66 -18.84 -14.91 -13.83
C ALA A 66 -17.42 -14.32 -14.03
N PRO A 67 -16.59 -14.95 -14.87
CA PRO A 67 -15.30 -14.37 -15.24
C PRO A 67 -15.49 -12.99 -15.88
N PRO A 68 -14.56 -12.04 -15.66
CA PRO A 68 -14.59 -10.76 -16.37
C PRO A 68 -14.48 -11.04 -17.86
N SER A 69 -15.47 -10.62 -18.65
CA SER A 69 -15.47 -10.85 -20.10
C SER A 69 -14.26 -10.16 -20.73
N ALA A 70 -13.34 -10.92 -21.32
CA ALA A 70 -12.28 -10.40 -22.18
C ALA A 70 -12.87 -10.00 -23.55
N GLY A 71 -13.77 -9.02 -23.55
CA GLY A 71 -14.52 -8.58 -24.72
C GLY A 71 -14.52 -7.06 -24.81
N PHE A 72 -13.96 -6.55 -25.90
CA PHE A 72 -13.87 -5.15 -26.32
C PHE A 72 -15.27 -4.60 -26.66
N LEU A 73 -16.16 -4.51 -25.68
CA LEU A 73 -17.41 -3.78 -25.79
C LEU A 73 -17.36 -2.55 -24.89
N PRO A 74 -17.94 -1.41 -25.33
CA PRO A 74 -17.86 -0.15 -24.58
C PRO A 74 -18.43 -0.36 -23.18
N THR A 75 -17.74 0.20 -22.20
CA THR A 75 -18.15 0.36 -20.80
C THR A 75 -19.66 0.29 -20.66
N GLU A 76 -20.15 -0.79 -20.05
CA GLU A 76 -21.53 -0.93 -19.64
C GLU A 76 -21.93 0.39 -18.98
N MET A 77 -22.95 1.07 -19.51
CA MET A 77 -23.48 2.30 -18.90
C MET A 77 -23.64 2.00 -17.41
N GLU A 78 -22.95 2.78 -16.59
CA GLU A 78 -22.96 2.56 -15.16
C GLU A 78 -24.40 2.54 -14.66
N ASP A 79 -24.74 1.53 -13.85
CA ASP A 79 -26.09 1.36 -13.29
C ASP A 79 -26.56 2.71 -12.72
N PRO A 80 -27.66 3.30 -13.25
CA PRO A 80 -28.14 4.61 -12.79
C PRO A 80 -28.39 4.66 -11.29
N GLY A 81 -28.78 3.53 -10.67
CA GLY A 81 -28.94 3.41 -9.23
C GLY A 81 -27.61 3.48 -8.48
N LYS A 82 -26.56 2.88 -9.03
CA LYS A 82 -25.19 2.95 -8.49
C LYS A 82 -24.64 4.37 -8.57
N PHE A 83 -24.78 5.03 -9.72
CA PHE A 83 -24.33 6.40 -9.88
C PHE A 83 -25.05 7.36 -8.92
N ALA A 84 -26.37 7.24 -8.79
CA ALA A 84 -27.15 8.04 -7.83
C ALA A 84 -26.69 7.79 -6.37
N ALA A 85 -26.39 6.54 -6.01
CA ALA A 85 -25.84 6.19 -4.71
C ALA A 85 -24.47 6.87 -4.49
N TYR A 86 -23.56 6.82 -5.47
CA TYR A 86 -22.26 7.51 -5.41
C TYR A 86 -22.41 9.01 -5.22
N GLN A 87 -23.24 9.68 -6.02
CA GLN A 87 -23.47 11.11 -5.86
C GLN A 87 -23.99 11.46 -4.47
N GLN A 88 -24.88 10.64 -3.91
CA GLN A 88 -25.38 10.84 -2.55
C GLN A 88 -24.27 10.64 -1.51
N LYS A 89 -23.43 9.60 -1.65
CA LYS A 89 -22.32 9.33 -0.74
C LYS A 89 -21.21 10.37 -0.80
N LEU A 90 -20.91 10.92 -1.98
CA LEU A 90 -19.96 12.03 -2.13
C LEU A 90 -20.47 13.31 -1.44
N LYS A 91 -21.76 13.59 -1.50
CA LYS A 91 -22.35 14.71 -0.74
C LYS A 91 -22.25 14.49 0.77
N GLU A 92 -22.54 13.27 1.24
CA GLU A 92 -22.35 12.90 2.65
C GLU A 92 -20.88 13.03 3.09
N MET A 93 -19.94 12.64 2.22
CA MET A 93 -18.50 12.78 2.45
C MET A 93 -18.08 14.24 2.54
N ALA A 94 -18.52 15.09 1.61
CA ALA A 94 -18.22 16.53 1.60
C ALA A 94 -18.70 17.21 2.88
N VAL A 95 -19.88 16.84 3.39
CA VAL A 95 -20.40 17.37 4.65
C VAL A 95 -19.63 16.82 5.85
N CYS A 96 -19.33 15.50 5.86
CA CYS A 96 -18.60 14.85 6.95
C CYS A 96 -17.20 15.44 7.13
N LEU A 97 -16.49 15.60 6.03
CA LEU A 97 -15.10 16.03 6.00
C LEU A 97 -14.98 17.54 5.79
N ASN A 98 -16.07 18.30 5.68
CA ASN A 98 -16.00 19.75 5.41
C ASN A 98 -15.20 20.12 4.13
N MET A 99 -15.18 19.24 3.13
CA MET A 99 -14.37 19.40 1.93
C MET A 99 -15.13 20.07 0.78
N GLN A 100 -14.39 20.78 -0.08
CA GLN A 100 -14.89 21.21 -1.39
C GLN A 100 -14.66 20.11 -2.45
N MET A 101 -15.74 19.63 -3.04
CA MET A 101 -15.68 18.57 -4.06
C MET A 101 -16.20 19.04 -5.41
N ASN A 102 -15.56 18.56 -6.48
CA ASN A 102 -16.09 18.74 -7.83
C ASN A 102 -17.33 17.86 -8.07
N THR A 103 -18.15 18.25 -9.03
CA THR A 103 -19.26 17.42 -9.49
C THR A 103 -18.73 16.24 -10.31
N LEU A 104 -19.22 15.05 -10.00
CA LEU A 104 -18.95 13.83 -10.76
C LEU A 104 -19.71 13.83 -12.09
N ASP A 105 -19.03 13.58 -13.20
CA ASP A 105 -19.65 13.42 -14.53
C ASP A 105 -20.44 12.09 -14.59
N PRO A 106 -21.70 12.09 -15.05
CA PRO A 106 -22.50 10.87 -15.17
C PRO A 106 -22.04 9.88 -16.25
N ASN A 107 -21.14 10.28 -17.14
CA ASN A 107 -20.70 9.46 -18.26
C ASN A 107 -19.34 8.78 -18.05
N VAL A 108 -18.72 8.98 -16.89
CA VAL A 108 -17.42 8.40 -16.55
C VAL A 108 -17.57 7.24 -15.58
N GLU A 109 -16.70 6.24 -15.72
CA GLU A 109 -16.64 5.10 -14.83
C GLU A 109 -16.07 5.49 -13.47
N ILE A 110 -16.69 5.02 -12.38
CA ILE A 110 -16.17 5.26 -11.03
C ILE A 110 -14.96 4.36 -10.71
N ASN A 111 -13.79 4.88 -11.07
CA ASN A 111 -12.47 4.37 -10.70
C ASN A 111 -11.70 5.39 -9.85
N PHE A 112 -10.47 5.07 -9.46
CA PHE A 112 -9.63 5.98 -8.69
C PHE A 112 -9.41 7.33 -9.38
N ASP A 113 -9.08 7.34 -10.68
CA ASP A 113 -8.72 8.57 -11.38
C ASP A 113 -9.86 9.59 -11.36
N THR A 114 -11.09 9.13 -11.63
CA THR A 114 -12.29 9.96 -11.57
C THR A 114 -12.63 10.38 -10.14
N PHE A 115 -12.50 9.48 -9.17
CA PHE A 115 -12.71 9.82 -7.76
C PHE A 115 -11.69 10.86 -7.26
N ASN A 116 -10.43 10.73 -7.67
CA ASN A 116 -9.36 11.65 -7.32
C ASN A 116 -9.63 13.06 -7.86
N GLN A 117 -10.13 13.18 -9.10
CA GLN A 117 -10.55 14.48 -9.67
C GLN A 117 -11.68 15.17 -8.88
N VAL A 118 -12.46 14.41 -8.11
CA VAL A 118 -13.54 14.95 -7.28
C VAL A 118 -12.99 15.55 -5.98
N ILE A 119 -12.01 14.89 -5.37
CA ILE A 119 -11.49 15.24 -4.04
C ILE A 119 -10.21 16.10 -4.08
N ASN A 120 -9.47 16.11 -5.20
CA ASN A 120 -8.22 16.85 -5.32
C ASN A 120 -8.31 18.38 -5.15
N PRO A 121 -9.44 19.09 -5.36
CA PRO A 121 -9.45 20.55 -5.16
C PRO A 121 -9.16 20.95 -3.71
N ASP A 122 -9.49 20.06 -2.78
CA ASP A 122 -9.35 20.26 -1.35
C ASP A 122 -8.09 19.56 -0.80
N LEU A 123 -7.79 18.36 -1.30
CA LEU A 123 -6.64 17.57 -0.84
C LEU A 123 -5.29 18.01 -1.46
N GLY A 124 -5.32 18.65 -2.63
CA GLY A 124 -4.12 18.96 -3.41
C GLY A 124 -3.61 17.76 -4.22
N ASP A 125 -2.35 17.82 -4.67
CA ASP A 125 -1.78 16.76 -5.49
C ASP A 125 -1.39 15.53 -4.65
N ILE A 126 -1.32 14.38 -5.32
CA ILE A 126 -0.75 13.15 -4.74
C ILE A 126 0.77 13.33 -4.59
N VAL A 127 1.27 13.11 -3.37
CA VAL A 127 2.71 13.13 -3.07
C VAL A 127 3.33 11.75 -3.28
N THR A 128 2.68 10.72 -2.75
CA THR A 128 3.14 9.34 -2.87
C THR A 128 1.98 8.35 -2.74
N GLN A 129 2.19 7.16 -3.27
CA GLN A 129 1.25 6.04 -3.19
C GLN A 129 2.03 4.78 -2.82
N THR A 130 1.49 4.00 -1.90
CA THR A 130 1.99 2.69 -1.54
C THR A 130 0.93 1.62 -1.80
N GLU A 131 1.31 0.53 -2.43
CA GLU A 131 0.44 -0.65 -2.57
C GLU A 131 0.56 -1.49 -1.29
N GLU A 132 -0.52 -1.66 -0.53
CA GLU A 132 -0.50 -2.43 0.72
C GLU A 132 -0.64 -3.95 0.47
N TRP A 133 -1.43 -4.31 -0.54
CA TRP A 133 -1.62 -5.70 -0.94
C TRP A 133 -2.29 -5.81 -2.31
N THR A 134 -2.13 -6.98 -2.93
CA THR A 134 -2.90 -7.42 -4.11
C THR A 134 -3.56 -8.77 -3.85
N ALA A 135 -4.71 -8.99 -4.48
CA ALA A 135 -5.45 -10.24 -4.42
C ALA A 135 -5.93 -10.63 -5.82
N THR A 136 -5.54 -11.82 -6.29
CA THR A 136 -6.09 -12.43 -7.51
C THR A 136 -6.93 -13.63 -7.11
N ASP A 137 -8.22 -13.59 -7.46
CA ASP A 137 -9.13 -14.71 -7.31
C ASP A 137 -9.18 -15.50 -8.62
N ILE A 138 -9.00 -16.82 -8.52
CA ILE A 138 -9.05 -17.74 -9.65
C ILE A 138 -10.09 -18.84 -9.41
N ARG A 139 -10.73 -19.28 -10.49
CA ARG A 139 -11.56 -20.48 -10.53
C ARG A 139 -10.79 -21.59 -11.22
N THR A 140 -10.45 -22.63 -10.48
CA THR A 140 -9.76 -23.81 -11.04
C THR A 140 -10.66 -24.58 -12.00
N LYS A 141 -10.07 -25.49 -12.79
CA LYS A 141 -10.84 -26.40 -13.66
C LYS A 141 -11.86 -27.28 -12.91
N GLY A 142 -11.64 -27.52 -11.61
CA GLY A 142 -12.57 -28.25 -10.75
C GLY A 142 -13.70 -27.39 -10.18
N GLY A 143 -13.75 -26.09 -10.51
CA GLY A 143 -14.73 -25.15 -9.98
C GLY A 143 -14.39 -24.59 -8.59
N GLU A 144 -13.34 -25.09 -7.94
CA GLU A 144 -12.85 -24.54 -6.67
C GLU A 144 -12.30 -23.13 -6.89
N LEU A 145 -12.71 -22.20 -6.01
CA LEU A 145 -12.21 -20.84 -5.98
C LEU A 145 -10.99 -20.74 -5.07
N ARG A 146 -9.98 -20.02 -5.53
CA ARG A 146 -8.75 -19.79 -4.79
C ARG A 146 -8.34 -18.33 -4.87
N ARG A 147 -7.69 -17.84 -3.82
CA ARG A 147 -7.11 -16.50 -3.75
C ARG A 147 -5.61 -16.59 -3.64
N ILE A 148 -4.93 -15.85 -4.50
CA ILE A 148 -3.51 -15.54 -4.43
C ILE A 148 -3.43 -14.14 -3.84
N TYR A 149 -2.95 -14.04 -2.61
CA TYR A 149 -2.91 -12.77 -1.87
C TYR A 149 -1.47 -12.42 -1.52
N ILE A 150 -1.06 -11.22 -1.91
CA ILE A 150 0.31 -10.72 -1.72
C ILE A 150 0.23 -9.49 -0.84
N GLU A 151 0.83 -9.56 0.33
CA GLU A 151 0.99 -8.40 1.22
C GLU A 151 2.32 -7.74 0.96
N ASN A 152 2.31 -6.43 0.78
CA ASN A 152 3.52 -5.64 0.72
C ASN A 152 3.74 -4.98 2.08
N ALA A 153 4.97 -5.05 2.58
CA ALA A 153 5.38 -4.34 3.78
C ALA A 153 6.65 -3.55 3.49
N PRO A 154 6.86 -2.40 4.16
CA PRO A 154 8.15 -1.73 4.12
C PRO A 154 9.22 -2.66 4.71
N SER A 155 10.37 -2.74 4.03
CA SER A 155 11.53 -3.53 4.49
C SER A 155 12.75 -2.62 4.55
N ILE A 156 13.47 -2.68 5.67
CA ILE A 156 14.70 -1.90 5.90
C ILE A 156 15.82 -2.34 4.93
N GLU A 157 15.85 -3.62 4.56
CA GLU A 157 16.95 -4.20 3.76
C GLU A 157 16.68 -4.15 2.25
N ALA A 158 15.42 -4.31 1.82
CA ALA A 158 15.07 -4.55 0.41
C ALA A 158 14.18 -3.46 -0.21
N GLY A 159 13.87 -2.38 0.52
CA GLY A 159 12.93 -1.33 0.10
C GLY A 159 11.46 -1.75 0.18
N SER A 160 11.15 -3.03 -0.05
CA SER A 160 9.85 -3.66 0.23
C SER A 160 10.01 -5.17 0.46
N SER A 161 9.15 -5.76 1.29
CA SER A 161 8.99 -7.21 1.40
C SER A 161 7.60 -7.64 0.96
N ARG A 162 7.51 -8.82 0.35
CA ARG A 162 6.26 -9.41 -0.13
C ARG A 162 5.96 -10.70 0.63
N THR A 163 4.74 -10.87 1.10
CA THR A 163 4.28 -12.11 1.74
C THR A 163 3.12 -12.72 0.94
N LEU A 164 3.31 -13.94 0.44
CA LEU A 164 2.30 -14.69 -0.28
C LEU A 164 1.45 -15.55 0.65
N LYS A 165 0.12 -15.44 0.51
CA LYS A 165 -0.87 -16.38 1.04
C LYS A 165 -1.65 -16.97 -0.13
N TYR A 166 -1.89 -18.27 -0.08
CA TYR A 166 -2.69 -18.97 -1.08
C TYR A 166 -3.80 -19.73 -0.37
N GLU A 167 -5.05 -19.44 -0.72
CA GLU A 167 -6.23 -19.89 0.02
C GLU A 167 -7.25 -20.50 -0.94
N ALA A 168 -7.93 -21.57 -0.53
CA ALA A 168 -9.10 -22.11 -1.21
C ALA A 168 -10.37 -21.69 -0.45
N PHE A 169 -11.45 -21.44 -1.18
CA PHE A 169 -12.74 -21.02 -0.62
C PHE A 169 -13.78 -22.11 -0.83
N SER A 170 -14.44 -22.46 0.28
CA SER A 170 -15.62 -23.32 0.25
C SER A 170 -16.86 -22.56 -0.22
N ALA A 171 -17.93 -23.27 -0.57
CA ALA A 171 -19.16 -22.66 -1.09
C ALA A 171 -19.86 -21.71 -0.10
N ASP A 172 -19.59 -21.86 1.19
CA ASP A 172 -20.05 -20.98 2.28
C ASP A 172 -19.16 -19.74 2.47
N GLY A 173 -18.10 -19.59 1.68
CA GLY A 173 -17.12 -18.51 1.78
C GLY A 173 -15.99 -18.76 2.78
N THR A 174 -15.96 -19.93 3.44
CA THR A 174 -14.88 -20.26 4.40
C THR A 174 -13.54 -20.45 3.68
N ALA A 175 -12.52 -19.71 4.12
CA ALA A 175 -11.16 -19.79 3.59
C ALA A 175 -10.36 -20.91 4.26
N LYS A 176 -9.58 -21.64 3.46
CA LYS A 176 -8.63 -22.65 3.91
C LYS A 176 -7.27 -22.41 3.24
N ALA A 177 -6.24 -22.21 4.06
CA ALA A 177 -4.88 -22.06 3.54
C ALA A 177 -4.42 -23.32 2.78
N LEU A 178 -3.85 -23.10 1.61
CA LEU A 178 -3.17 -24.10 0.81
C LEU A 178 -1.67 -24.09 1.16
N PRO A 179 -1.03 -25.27 1.25
CA PRO A 179 0.35 -25.37 1.70
C PRO A 179 1.30 -24.70 0.70
N LEU A 180 2.12 -23.80 1.22
CA LEU A 180 3.28 -23.22 0.55
C LEU A 180 4.52 -23.44 1.43
N SER A 181 5.69 -23.57 0.82
CA SER A 181 6.95 -23.56 1.57
C SER A 181 7.23 -22.16 2.13
N LYS A 182 8.08 -22.05 3.16
CA LYS A 182 8.44 -20.75 3.73
C LYS A 182 9.10 -19.83 2.70
N GLU A 183 9.90 -20.42 1.82
CA GLU A 183 10.60 -19.75 0.73
C GLU A 183 9.62 -19.27 -0.34
N GLN A 184 8.52 -19.98 -0.58
CA GLN A 184 7.45 -19.54 -1.47
C GLN A 184 6.63 -18.40 -0.86
N MET A 185 6.47 -18.39 0.46
CA MET A 185 5.71 -17.35 1.16
C MET A 185 6.48 -16.03 1.26
N SER A 186 7.79 -16.07 1.47
CA SER A 186 8.61 -14.87 1.69
C SER A 186 9.26 -14.40 0.40
N ASN A 187 8.91 -13.20 -0.05
CA ASN A 187 9.37 -12.59 -1.31
C ASN A 187 9.17 -13.52 -2.52
N PRO A 188 7.91 -13.92 -2.81
CA PRO A 188 7.60 -14.78 -3.96
C PRO A 188 8.13 -14.18 -5.26
N SER A 189 8.66 -15.03 -6.14
CA SER A 189 9.00 -14.62 -7.50
C SER A 189 7.74 -14.40 -8.33
N ASP A 190 7.80 -13.49 -9.30
CA ASP A 190 6.66 -13.26 -10.20
C ASP A 190 6.33 -14.51 -11.03
N ALA A 191 7.33 -15.36 -11.31
CA ALA A 191 7.12 -16.64 -11.97
C ALA A 191 6.28 -17.61 -11.12
N LEU A 192 6.47 -17.63 -9.80
CA LEU A 192 5.65 -18.42 -8.89
C LEU A 192 4.22 -17.90 -8.87
N VAL A 193 4.03 -16.59 -8.74
CA VAL A 193 2.69 -15.95 -8.75
C VAL A 193 1.97 -16.26 -10.07
N ALA A 194 2.64 -16.07 -11.21
CA ALA A 194 2.09 -16.41 -12.52
C ALA A 194 1.75 -17.90 -12.65
N SER A 195 2.56 -18.80 -12.07
CA SER A 195 2.24 -20.23 -12.08
C SER A 195 0.98 -20.56 -11.27
N LEU A 196 0.74 -19.87 -10.15
CA LEU A 196 -0.49 -20.04 -9.37
C LEU A 196 -1.69 -19.47 -10.11
N GLU A 197 -1.54 -18.32 -10.78
CA GLU A 197 -2.61 -17.74 -11.60
C GLU A 197 -2.99 -18.66 -12.77
N ALA A 198 -2.03 -19.36 -13.35
CA ALA A 198 -2.24 -20.28 -14.47
C ALA A 198 -3.03 -21.55 -14.11
N ASP A 199 -3.25 -21.85 -12.83
CA ASP A 199 -4.04 -23.01 -12.38
C ASP A 199 -5.55 -22.87 -12.65
N GLY A 200 -6.02 -21.66 -12.97
CA GLY A 200 -7.43 -21.38 -13.17
C GLY A 200 -7.71 -20.17 -14.06
N GLU A 201 -9.00 -19.86 -14.19
CA GLU A 201 -9.48 -18.65 -14.82
C GLU A 201 -9.57 -17.52 -13.78
N VAL A 202 -9.00 -16.36 -14.07
CA VAL A 202 -9.06 -15.21 -13.17
C VAL A 202 -10.48 -14.67 -13.12
N VAL A 203 -11.11 -14.66 -11.93
CA VAL A 203 -12.47 -14.16 -11.70
C VAL A 203 -12.50 -12.75 -11.13
N SER A 204 -11.49 -12.37 -10.35
CA SER A 204 -11.32 -10.98 -9.91
C SER A 204 -9.88 -10.63 -9.59
N ARG A 205 -9.57 -9.35 -9.75
CA ARG A 205 -8.33 -8.74 -9.27
C ARG A 205 -8.67 -7.60 -8.33
N SER A 206 -8.02 -7.56 -7.18
CA SER A 206 -8.18 -6.49 -6.21
C SER A 206 -6.83 -5.96 -5.77
N ILE A 207 -6.78 -4.67 -5.43
CA ILE A 207 -5.57 -3.98 -4.97
C ILE A 207 -5.95 -3.01 -3.86
N SER A 208 -5.15 -2.97 -2.79
CA SER A 208 -5.22 -1.91 -1.78
C SER A 208 -4.05 -0.95 -1.93
N ARG A 209 -4.37 0.34 -1.87
CA ARG A 209 -3.42 1.43 -1.99
C ARG A 209 -3.65 2.41 -0.86
N ARG A 210 -2.56 2.92 -0.28
CA ARG A 210 -2.58 4.12 0.53
C ARG A 210 -1.98 5.25 -0.26
N ILE A 211 -2.73 6.33 -0.40
CA ILE A 211 -2.39 7.49 -1.21
C ILE A 211 -2.27 8.68 -0.27
N TYR A 212 -1.15 9.39 -0.34
CA TYR A 212 -0.86 10.54 0.51
C TYR A 212 -0.90 11.82 -0.31
N TYR A 213 -1.55 12.84 0.22
CA TYR A 213 -1.78 14.12 -0.43
C TYR A 213 -0.86 15.21 0.14
N GLN A 214 -0.69 16.31 -0.62
CA GLN A 214 0.20 17.43 -0.24
C GLN A 214 -0.20 18.10 1.07
N ASN A 215 -1.47 18.11 1.41
CA ASN A 215 -2.00 18.70 2.63
C ASN A 215 -1.80 17.84 3.89
N GLY A 216 -1.26 16.61 3.74
CA GLY A 216 -1.00 15.68 4.83
C GLY A 216 -2.08 14.62 5.04
N ASP A 217 -3.16 14.65 4.28
CA ASP A 217 -4.22 13.65 4.33
C ASP A 217 -3.82 12.36 3.61
N ASP A 218 -4.51 11.28 3.98
CA ASP A 218 -4.36 10.00 3.32
C ASP A 218 -5.70 9.33 2.97
N LEU A 219 -5.68 8.67 1.82
CA LEU A 219 -6.77 7.84 1.30
C LEU A 219 -6.30 6.40 1.28
N LEU A 220 -6.96 5.54 2.06
CA LEU A 220 -6.86 4.10 1.92
C LEU A 220 -7.95 3.64 0.95
N LEU A 221 -7.54 3.11 -0.20
CA LEU A 221 -8.42 2.71 -1.29
C LEU A 221 -8.29 1.22 -1.59
N VAL A 222 -9.41 0.55 -1.80
CA VAL A 222 -9.46 -0.80 -2.39
C VAL A 222 -10.21 -0.75 -3.71
N GLU A 223 -9.55 -1.19 -4.76
CA GLU A 223 -10.16 -1.39 -6.07
C GLU A 223 -10.38 -2.88 -6.33
N LYS A 224 -11.51 -3.25 -6.93
CA LYS A 224 -11.83 -4.58 -7.42
C LYS A 224 -12.23 -4.48 -8.88
N ASN A 225 -11.52 -5.18 -9.76
CA ASN A 225 -11.70 -5.15 -11.21
C ASN A 225 -11.67 -3.73 -11.80
N GLY A 226 -10.75 -2.88 -11.30
CA GLY A 226 -10.58 -1.50 -11.77
C GLY A 226 -11.63 -0.50 -11.26
N ARG A 227 -12.53 -0.93 -10.38
CA ARG A 227 -13.58 -0.10 -9.79
C ARG A 227 -13.38 0.02 -8.28
N ILE A 228 -13.79 1.14 -7.71
CA ILE A 228 -13.70 1.34 -6.27
C ILE A 228 -14.64 0.36 -5.54
N PHE A 229 -14.07 -0.42 -4.61
CA PHE A 229 -14.83 -1.32 -3.72
C PHE A 229 -15.03 -0.70 -2.34
N SER A 230 -13.96 -0.18 -1.75
CA SER A 230 -14.00 0.49 -0.44
C SER A 230 -12.96 1.59 -0.39
N PHE A 231 -13.20 2.58 0.46
CA PHE A 231 -12.21 3.60 0.75
C PHE A 231 -12.39 4.17 2.15
N GLU A 232 -11.31 4.70 2.71
CA GLU A 232 -11.28 5.43 3.96
C GLU A 232 -10.44 6.69 3.74
N LEU A 233 -11.06 7.85 3.91
CA LEU A 233 -10.43 9.16 3.75
C LEU A 233 -10.46 9.87 5.09
N THR A 234 -9.30 10.33 5.56
CA THR A 234 -9.18 11.17 6.75
C THR A 234 -8.86 12.60 6.32
N HIS A 235 -9.62 13.56 6.83
CA HIS A 235 -9.45 14.99 6.55
C HIS A 235 -10.09 15.82 7.67
N ASP A 236 -9.46 16.93 8.07
CA ASP A 236 -9.94 17.86 9.11
C ASP A 236 -10.37 17.19 10.43
N GLY A 237 -9.63 16.16 10.85
CA GLY A 237 -9.94 15.43 12.09
C GLY A 237 -11.21 14.57 12.02
N ALA A 238 -11.75 14.33 10.83
CA ALA A 238 -12.81 13.36 10.60
C ALA A 238 -12.33 12.26 9.64
N THR A 239 -12.94 11.09 9.73
CA THR A 239 -12.70 9.96 8.85
C THR A 239 -14.02 9.51 8.23
N PHE A 240 -14.05 9.46 6.90
CA PHE A 240 -15.17 8.94 6.14
C PHE A 240 -14.78 7.61 5.50
N ARG A 241 -15.51 6.55 5.88
CA ARG A 241 -15.23 5.18 5.44
C ARG A 241 -16.41 4.62 4.67
N CYS A 242 -16.15 4.07 3.50
CA CYS A 242 -17.13 3.39 2.65
C CYS A 242 -16.70 1.96 2.31
N SER A 243 -17.67 1.09 2.08
CA SER A 243 -17.46 -0.29 1.63
C SER A 243 -18.59 -0.76 0.72
N GLY A 244 -18.30 -1.78 -0.11
CA GLY A 244 -19.28 -2.37 -1.03
C GLY A 244 -19.75 -1.42 -2.12
N ALA A 245 -18.91 -0.47 -2.52
CA ALA A 245 -19.20 0.58 -3.49
C ALA A 245 -19.30 0.05 -4.94
N ASP A 246 -18.87 -1.19 -5.17
CA ASP A 246 -19.00 -1.89 -6.45
C ASP A 246 -20.47 -2.17 -6.81
N LYS A 247 -21.38 -2.27 -5.83
CA LYS A 247 -22.83 -2.51 -6.01
C LYS A 247 -23.69 -1.55 -5.17
N ALA A 248 -24.72 -0.97 -5.77
CA ALA A 248 -25.61 -0.02 -5.08
C ALA A 248 -26.25 -0.59 -3.80
N SER A 249 -26.60 -1.88 -3.79
CA SER A 249 -27.26 -2.55 -2.67
C SER A 249 -26.37 -2.76 -1.44
N SER A 250 -25.05 -2.78 -1.61
CA SER A 250 -24.07 -2.99 -0.53
C SER A 250 -23.31 -1.73 -0.15
N PHE A 251 -23.55 -0.62 -0.85
CA PHE A 251 -22.77 0.60 -0.68
C PHE A 251 -23.13 1.31 0.64
N GLN A 252 -22.27 1.15 1.63
CA GLN A 252 -22.44 1.68 2.98
C GLN A 252 -21.28 2.58 3.35
N CYS A 253 -21.57 3.72 3.95
CA CYS A 253 -20.58 4.68 4.42
C CYS A 253 -20.86 5.10 5.86
N GLN A 254 -19.79 5.44 6.58
CA GLN A 254 -19.82 5.91 7.96
C GLN A 254 -18.88 7.11 8.09
N CYS A 255 -19.36 8.16 8.75
CA CYS A 255 -18.57 9.29 9.18
C CYS A 255 -18.21 9.11 10.65
N ARG A 256 -16.94 9.33 11.01
CA ARG A 256 -16.46 9.33 12.39
C ARG A 256 -15.63 10.58 12.63
N ASN A 257 -15.95 11.32 13.68
CA ASN A 257 -15.10 12.42 14.11
C ASN A 257 -14.02 11.84 15.01
N ASN A 258 -12.76 12.13 14.69
CA ASN A 258 -11.64 11.81 15.56
C ASN A 258 -11.56 12.92 16.62
N PRO A 259 -11.58 12.57 17.92
CA PRO A 259 -11.54 13.53 19.01
C PRO A 259 -10.21 14.29 19.11
#